data_AF-A0A371K4N4-F1
#
_entry.id   AF-A0A371K4N4-F1
#
_cell.length_a   1.000
_cell.length_b   1.000
_cell.length_c   1.000
_cell.angle_alpha   90.00
_cell.angle_beta   90.00
_cell.angle_gamma   90.00
#
_symmetry.space_group_name_H-M   'P 1'
#
loop_
_entity.id
_entity.type
_entity.pdbx_description
1 polymer ?
#
loop_
_entity_poly.entity_id
_entity_poly.type
_entity_poly.pdbx_seq_one_letter_code
_entity_poly.pdbx_strand_id
1 'polypeptide(L)'
;MSDLLQLQRDAQLAQLLASCNFDATVAAVSRLDDRRLKYLLGSHLLHDYEGEEVAFRDEVDGVVSTLGLVELGVAFGAVAVPGPEVREFLERPRVHRYTFDLYPQLLAGQLLQRLRGNPALPEAGLGAPEDFHRVHQLNARKQQEDLNLYLSLLDDIAVDDFGLSDFLERLNDPKQIERALSGRKSTFATALFGLFAFLKWSSDIHALLERTGNDVARSVIWHQFGYWFVLSGGQRYGALAACLDSARDALGQLAQSGGEIDAPEIDRYLAVLRELTSHRYGAPLETRIREQALGLQYQTLALALNDISWGPTLSVSVALEPTIQPKLLLGHED
;
A
#
# COMPACT_ATOMS: atom_id res chain seq x y z
N MET A 1 -17.51 13.27 27.65
CA MET A 1 -16.89 13.53 26.32
C MET A 1 -15.96 12.39 25.89
N SER A 2 -15.19 11.79 26.81
CA SER A 2 -14.35 10.61 26.53
C SER A 2 -15.14 9.42 25.96
N ASP A 3 -16.28 9.07 26.57
CA ASP A 3 -17.03 7.87 26.18
C ASP A 3 -17.63 7.95 24.77
N LEU A 4 -18.11 9.14 24.35
CA LEU A 4 -18.64 9.35 23.00
C LEU A 4 -17.55 9.22 21.93
N LEU A 5 -16.35 9.77 22.20
CA LEU A 5 -15.22 9.65 21.28
C LEU A 5 -14.77 8.18 21.15
N GLN A 6 -14.74 7.45 22.26
CA GLN A 6 -14.40 6.03 22.24
C GLN A 6 -15.43 5.23 21.43
N LEU A 7 -16.72 5.44 21.66
CA LEU A 7 -17.78 4.78 20.90
C LEU A 7 -17.69 5.06 19.40
N GLN A 8 -17.32 6.28 19.00
CA GLN A 8 -17.11 6.61 17.59
C GLN A 8 -15.93 5.85 16.98
N ARG A 9 -14.81 5.76 17.72
CA ARG A 9 -13.61 5.02 17.31
C ARG A 9 -13.88 3.51 17.18
N ASP A 10 -14.63 2.95 18.12
CA ASP A 10 -15.05 1.54 18.10
C ASP A 10 -15.97 1.26 16.90
N ALA A 11 -16.93 2.16 16.62
CA ALA A 11 -17.80 2.04 15.46
C ALA A 11 -17.01 2.11 14.14
N GLN A 12 -16.02 3.00 14.05
CA GLN A 12 -15.15 3.10 12.87
C GLN A 12 -14.30 1.83 12.68
N LEU A 13 -13.78 1.25 13.76
CA LEU A 13 -13.07 -0.03 13.72
C LEU A 13 -13.98 -1.15 13.20
N ALA A 14 -15.18 -1.29 13.76
CA ALA A 14 -16.14 -2.32 13.35
C ALA A 14 -16.51 -2.18 11.86
N GLN A 15 -16.68 -0.95 11.37
CA GLN A 15 -16.95 -0.70 9.96
C GLN A 15 -15.79 -1.16 9.05
N LEU A 16 -14.54 -0.90 9.45
CA LEU A 16 -13.37 -1.33 8.68
C LEU A 16 -13.25 -2.86 8.65
N LEU A 17 -13.38 -3.53 9.80
CA LEU A 17 -13.29 -5.00 9.86
C LEU A 17 -14.42 -5.67 9.06
N ALA A 18 -15.62 -5.08 9.06
CA ALA A 18 -16.73 -5.56 8.26
C ALA A 18 -16.50 -5.39 6.75
N SER A 19 -15.86 -4.29 6.31
CA SER A 19 -15.67 -4.01 4.87
C SER A 19 -14.70 -4.96 4.18
N CYS A 20 -13.84 -5.65 4.94
CA CYS A 20 -12.91 -6.67 4.42
C CYS A 20 -13.31 -8.11 4.77
N ASN A 21 -14.56 -8.34 5.24
CA ASN A 21 -15.04 -9.65 5.66
C ASN A 21 -14.12 -10.35 6.68
N PHE A 22 -13.52 -9.59 7.62
CA PHE A 22 -12.47 -10.09 8.53
C PHE A 22 -12.84 -11.43 9.19
N ASP A 23 -14.04 -11.52 9.78
CA ASP A 23 -14.49 -12.73 10.48
C ASP A 23 -14.58 -13.94 9.54
N ALA A 24 -15.04 -13.74 8.29
CA ALA A 24 -15.15 -14.80 7.31
C ALA A 24 -13.76 -15.29 6.87
N THR A 25 -12.83 -14.37 6.60
CA THR A 25 -11.45 -14.70 6.22
C THR A 25 -10.71 -15.40 7.36
N VAL A 26 -10.83 -14.91 8.60
CA VAL A 26 -10.26 -15.57 9.79
C VAL A 26 -10.83 -16.98 9.93
N ALA A 27 -12.14 -17.16 9.76
CA ALA A 27 -12.75 -18.48 9.81
C ALA A 27 -12.25 -19.39 8.67
N ALA A 28 -12.09 -18.88 7.45
CA ALA A 28 -11.57 -19.61 6.31
C ALA A 28 -10.13 -20.09 6.56
N VAL A 29 -9.22 -19.19 6.96
CA VAL A 29 -7.84 -19.54 7.32
C VAL A 29 -7.81 -20.58 8.45
N SER A 30 -8.75 -20.52 9.41
CA SER A 30 -8.81 -21.47 10.54
C SER A 30 -9.21 -22.89 10.15
N ARG A 31 -9.94 -23.06 9.05
CA ARG A 31 -10.45 -24.37 8.61
C ARG A 31 -9.45 -25.12 7.73
N LEU A 32 -8.51 -24.41 7.13
CA LEU A 32 -7.52 -24.99 6.22
C LEU A 32 -6.35 -25.59 7.01
N ASP A 33 -5.89 -26.76 6.58
CA ASP A 33 -4.67 -27.34 7.13
C ASP A 33 -3.41 -26.57 6.68
N ASP A 34 -2.30 -26.79 7.38
CA ASP A 34 -1.05 -26.08 7.11
C ASP A 34 -0.49 -26.33 5.69
N ARG A 35 -0.74 -27.51 5.11
CA ARG A 35 -0.28 -27.84 3.75
C ARG A 35 -1.06 -27.03 2.72
N ARG A 36 -2.37 -26.90 2.90
CA ARG A 36 -3.23 -26.12 2.01
C ARG A 36 -2.94 -24.63 2.14
N LEU A 37 -2.76 -24.11 3.36
CA LEU A 37 -2.34 -22.72 3.56
C LEU A 37 -0.96 -22.44 2.96
N LYS A 38 0.00 -23.36 3.08
CA LYS A 38 1.32 -23.23 2.45
C LYS A 38 1.22 -23.11 0.94
N TYR A 39 0.33 -23.89 0.34
CA TYR A 39 0.06 -23.82 -1.10
C TYR A 39 -0.53 -22.45 -1.44
N LEU A 40 -1.69 -22.10 -0.86
CA LEU A 40 -2.45 -20.89 -1.20
C LEU A 40 -1.71 -19.58 -0.88
N LEU A 41 -0.82 -19.56 0.11
CA LEU A 41 -0.06 -18.37 0.54
C LEU A 41 1.45 -18.51 0.22
N GLY A 42 1.78 -19.19 -0.88
CA GLY A 42 3.13 -19.31 -1.41
C GLY A 42 3.68 -18.00 -2.02
N SER A 43 4.93 -18.04 -2.50
CA SER A 43 5.55 -16.92 -3.23
C SER A 43 5.31 -17.04 -4.73
N HIS A 44 4.82 -15.99 -5.39
CA HIS A 44 4.63 -15.93 -6.85
C HIS A 44 5.92 -16.11 -7.64
N LEU A 45 7.07 -15.90 -6.99
CA LEU A 45 8.37 -16.15 -7.59
C LEU A 45 8.66 -17.65 -7.85
N LEU A 46 7.82 -18.55 -7.35
CA LEU A 46 8.04 -20.00 -7.45
C LEU A 46 7.15 -20.69 -8.49
N HIS A 47 5.99 -20.13 -8.81
CA HIS A 47 5.05 -20.64 -9.81
C HIS A 47 3.92 -19.64 -10.07
N ASP A 48 3.31 -19.76 -11.25
CA ASP A 48 2.11 -19.03 -11.62
C ASP A 48 0.90 -19.58 -10.86
N TYR A 49 -0.02 -18.67 -10.51
CA TYR A 49 -1.21 -18.97 -9.71
C TYR A 49 -2.48 -18.80 -10.51
N GLU A 50 -3.43 -19.70 -10.31
CA GLU A 50 -4.73 -19.68 -10.99
C GLU A 50 -5.88 -20.05 -10.05
N GLY A 51 -7.08 -19.56 -10.37
CA GLY A 51 -8.33 -20.00 -9.76
C GLY A 51 -8.45 -19.71 -8.26
N GLU A 52 -8.65 -20.77 -7.47
CA GLU A 52 -8.92 -20.68 -6.02
C GLU A 52 -7.79 -20.00 -5.24
N GLU A 53 -6.55 -20.14 -5.70
CA GLU A 53 -5.40 -19.54 -5.02
C GLU A 53 -5.40 -18.02 -5.11
N VAL A 54 -5.65 -17.48 -6.29
CA VAL A 54 -5.75 -16.03 -6.51
C VAL A 54 -6.89 -15.47 -5.64
N ALA A 55 -8.07 -16.09 -5.71
CA ALA A 55 -9.22 -15.65 -4.91
C ALA A 55 -8.94 -15.66 -3.40
N PHE A 56 -8.27 -16.70 -2.89
CA PHE A 56 -7.94 -16.79 -1.46
C PHE A 56 -6.88 -15.76 -1.04
N ARG A 57 -5.90 -15.47 -1.89
CA ARG A 57 -4.92 -14.41 -1.65
C ARG A 57 -5.58 -13.05 -1.63
N ASP A 58 -6.46 -12.76 -2.57
CA ASP A 58 -7.21 -11.50 -2.61
C ASP A 58 -7.99 -11.26 -1.31
N GLU A 59 -8.58 -12.31 -0.74
CA GLU A 59 -9.24 -12.23 0.58
C GLU A 59 -8.26 -11.90 1.71
N VAL A 60 -7.10 -12.56 1.75
CA VAL A 60 -6.06 -12.32 2.76
C VAL A 60 -5.43 -10.93 2.60
N ASP A 61 -5.10 -10.53 1.38
CA ASP A 61 -4.57 -9.21 1.03
C ASP A 61 -5.57 -8.11 1.37
N GLY A 62 -6.86 -8.32 1.10
CA GLY A 62 -7.94 -7.43 1.49
C GLY A 62 -8.01 -7.21 3.00
N VAL A 63 -7.86 -8.27 3.79
CA VAL A 63 -7.77 -8.17 5.25
C VAL A 63 -6.51 -7.43 5.68
N VAL A 64 -5.33 -7.85 5.20
CA VAL A 64 -4.04 -7.27 5.60
C VAL A 64 -3.95 -5.79 5.23
N SER A 65 -4.40 -5.40 4.03
CA SER A 65 -4.48 -4.00 3.60
C SER A 65 -5.41 -3.19 4.51
N THR A 66 -6.54 -3.77 4.92
CA THR A 66 -7.47 -3.11 5.86
C THR A 66 -6.87 -2.97 7.25
N LEU A 67 -6.09 -3.95 7.72
CA LEU A 67 -5.35 -3.82 8.98
C LEU A 67 -4.28 -2.72 8.91
N GLY A 68 -3.70 -2.47 7.73
CA GLY A 68 -2.87 -1.27 7.49
C GLY A 68 -3.65 0.03 7.71
N LEU A 69 -4.89 0.12 7.21
CA LEU A 69 -5.78 1.25 7.46
C LEU A 69 -6.16 1.39 8.94
N VAL A 70 -6.36 0.28 9.65
CA VAL A 70 -6.64 0.29 11.10
C VAL A 70 -5.47 0.90 11.86
N GLU A 71 -4.22 0.49 11.58
CA GLU A 71 -3.05 1.08 12.24
C GLU A 71 -2.90 2.57 11.93
N LEU A 72 -3.14 2.98 10.68
CA LEU A 72 -3.17 4.40 10.31
C LEU A 72 -4.25 5.13 11.12
N GLY A 73 -5.45 4.57 11.22
CA GLY A 73 -6.54 5.12 12.00
C GLY A 73 -6.23 5.25 13.49
N VAL A 74 -5.56 4.27 14.09
CA VAL A 74 -5.10 4.30 15.48
C VAL A 74 -4.04 5.40 15.67
N ALA A 75 -3.04 5.47 14.78
CA ALA A 75 -1.98 6.46 14.86
C ALA A 75 -2.49 7.91 14.69
N PHE A 76 -3.60 8.09 13.99
CA PHE A 76 -4.28 9.37 13.77
C PHE A 76 -5.38 9.63 14.82
N GLY A 77 -5.63 8.68 15.74
CA GLY A 77 -6.64 8.81 16.79
C GLY A 77 -8.09 8.78 16.28
N ALA A 78 -8.33 8.19 15.09
CA ALA A 78 -9.63 8.05 14.46
C ALA A 78 -10.28 6.67 14.68
N VAL A 79 -9.47 5.66 15.00
CA VAL A 79 -9.90 4.25 15.15
C VAL A 79 -9.39 3.72 16.49
N ALA A 80 -10.16 2.83 17.10
CA ALA A 80 -9.75 2.14 18.33
C ALA A 80 -8.73 1.04 18.03
N VAL A 81 -7.91 0.68 19.02
CA VAL A 81 -7.02 -0.47 18.90
C VAL A 81 -7.86 -1.74 18.84
N PRO A 82 -7.65 -2.64 17.84
CA PRO A 82 -8.42 -3.86 17.73
C PRO A 82 -8.14 -4.86 18.84
N GLY A 83 -9.03 -5.86 18.96
CA GLY A 83 -8.90 -6.93 19.94
C GLY A 83 -7.81 -7.96 19.61
N PRO A 84 -7.61 -8.95 20.50
CA PRO A 84 -6.58 -9.98 20.37
C PRO A 84 -6.75 -10.87 19.12
N GLU A 85 -7.95 -10.98 18.56
CA GLU A 85 -8.25 -11.75 17.35
C GLU A 85 -7.42 -11.31 16.14
N VAL A 86 -7.14 -10.00 16.01
CA VAL A 86 -6.28 -9.46 14.95
C VAL A 86 -4.84 -9.92 15.13
N ARG A 87 -4.35 -9.93 16.37
CA ARG A 87 -3.01 -10.44 16.69
C ARG A 87 -2.93 -11.92 16.34
N GLU A 88 -3.89 -12.71 16.81
CA GLU A 88 -3.93 -14.15 16.56
C GLU A 88 -3.96 -14.49 15.08
N PHE A 89 -4.68 -13.70 14.26
CA PHE A 89 -4.65 -13.84 12.81
C PHE A 89 -3.27 -13.57 12.21
N LEU A 90 -2.65 -12.42 12.53
CA LEU A 90 -1.34 -12.01 12.00
C LEU A 90 -0.18 -12.88 12.49
N GLU A 91 -0.32 -13.55 13.63
CA GLU A 91 0.69 -14.46 14.19
C GLU A 91 0.60 -15.89 13.64
N ARG A 92 -0.43 -16.23 12.86
CA ARG A 92 -0.50 -17.55 12.22
C ARG A 92 0.70 -17.75 11.31
N PRO A 93 1.45 -18.86 11.43
CA PRO A 93 2.74 -19.00 10.74
C PRO A 93 2.70 -18.73 9.23
N ARG A 94 1.64 -19.16 8.54
CA ARG A 94 1.49 -18.96 7.09
C ARG A 94 1.08 -17.54 6.71
N VAL A 95 0.16 -16.94 7.45
CA VAL A 95 -0.23 -15.53 7.28
C VAL A 95 0.98 -14.64 7.59
N HIS A 96 1.64 -14.87 8.71
CA HIS A 96 2.84 -14.13 9.12
C HIS A 96 3.91 -14.14 8.02
N ARG A 97 4.29 -15.33 7.56
CA ARG A 97 5.30 -15.47 6.50
C ARG A 97 4.87 -14.77 5.22
N TYR A 98 3.61 -14.94 4.83
CA TYR A 98 3.06 -14.29 3.64
C TYR A 98 3.14 -12.75 3.76
N THR A 99 2.63 -12.19 4.84
CA THR A 99 2.50 -10.75 5.07
C THR A 99 3.82 -10.04 5.41
N PHE A 100 4.80 -10.72 6.00
CA PHE A 100 6.00 -10.06 6.52
C PHE A 100 7.29 -10.52 5.85
N ASP A 101 7.35 -11.75 5.32
CA ASP A 101 8.54 -12.27 4.66
C ASP A 101 8.43 -12.21 3.13
N LEU A 102 7.26 -12.55 2.58
CA LEU A 102 7.05 -12.62 1.12
C LEU A 102 6.57 -11.28 0.54
N TYR A 103 5.62 -10.64 1.20
CA TYR A 103 5.00 -9.39 0.76
C TYR A 103 4.96 -8.38 1.90
N PRO A 104 6.10 -7.76 2.27
CA PRO A 104 6.21 -6.98 3.50
C PRO A 104 5.22 -5.81 3.57
N GLN A 105 4.23 -5.90 4.46
CA GLN A 105 3.25 -4.84 4.72
C GLN A 105 3.59 -4.10 6.02
N LEU A 106 4.30 -2.96 5.91
CA LEU A 106 4.84 -2.25 7.07
C LEU A 106 3.78 -1.82 8.09
N LEU A 107 2.62 -1.34 7.63
CA LEU A 107 1.55 -0.88 8.54
C LEU A 107 0.92 -2.03 9.32
N ALA A 108 0.65 -3.17 8.67
CA ALA A 108 0.21 -4.38 9.37
C ALA A 108 1.28 -4.86 10.37
N GLY A 109 2.56 -4.68 10.05
CA GLY A 109 3.67 -4.99 10.95
C GLY A 109 3.69 -4.10 12.19
N GLN A 110 3.46 -2.79 12.01
CA GLN A 110 3.32 -1.84 13.12
C GLN A 110 2.12 -2.16 14.01
N LEU A 111 0.99 -2.55 13.42
CA LEU A 111 -0.18 -3.02 14.19
C LEU A 111 0.17 -4.23 15.04
N LEU A 112 0.86 -5.22 14.47
CA LEU A 112 1.28 -6.41 15.20
C LEU A 112 2.23 -6.07 16.36
N GLN A 113 3.18 -5.14 16.16
CA GLN A 113 4.04 -4.67 17.25
C GLN A 113 3.23 -4.03 18.37
N ARG A 114 2.26 -3.17 18.03
CA ARG A 114 1.34 -2.54 18.99
C ARG A 114 0.58 -3.60 19.80
N LEU A 115 0.00 -4.59 19.13
CA LEU A 115 -0.78 -5.66 19.78
C LEU A 115 0.06 -6.61 20.64
N ARG A 116 1.39 -6.62 20.44
CA ARG A 116 2.36 -7.30 21.30
C ARG A 116 2.78 -6.47 22.51
N GLY A 117 2.39 -5.19 22.59
CA GLY A 117 2.89 -4.24 23.58
C GLY A 117 4.31 -3.75 23.30
N ASN A 118 4.83 -3.97 22.10
CA ASN A 118 6.14 -3.49 21.67
C ASN A 118 6.07 -2.03 21.18
N PRO A 119 7.21 -1.32 21.11
CA PRO A 119 7.25 -0.01 20.47
C PRO A 119 6.70 -0.05 19.04
N ALA A 120 5.73 0.82 18.76
CA ALA A 120 5.08 0.97 17.46
C ALA A 120 4.96 2.47 17.12
N LEU A 121 4.12 2.82 16.15
CA LEU A 121 3.70 4.21 15.95
C LEU A 121 2.99 4.75 17.20
N PRO A 122 3.06 6.07 17.47
CA PRO A 122 2.34 6.64 18.61
C PRO A 122 0.83 6.38 18.48
N GLU A 123 0.17 6.11 19.61
CA GLU A 123 -1.29 6.07 19.65
C GLU A 123 -1.82 7.51 19.67
N ALA A 124 -2.48 7.92 18.59
CA ALA A 124 -2.82 9.30 18.28
C ALA A 124 -1.62 10.28 18.19
N GLY A 125 -1.86 11.42 17.55
CA GLY A 125 -0.87 12.50 17.45
C GLY A 125 0.12 12.39 16.30
N LEU A 126 0.05 11.35 15.47
CA LEU A 126 0.81 11.31 14.22
C LEU A 126 0.22 12.26 13.17
N GLY A 127 -1.10 12.35 13.11
CA GLY A 127 -1.85 13.25 12.22
C GLY A 127 -3.24 13.56 12.77
N ALA A 128 -4.03 14.31 12.01
CA ALA A 128 -5.39 14.70 12.38
C ALA A 128 -6.41 13.63 11.97
N PRO A 129 -7.44 13.31 12.78
CA PRO A 129 -8.48 12.34 12.40
C PRO A 129 -9.14 12.61 11.03
N GLU A 130 -9.23 13.87 10.62
CA GLU A 130 -9.76 14.29 9.32
C GLU A 130 -8.88 13.84 8.14
N ASP A 131 -7.57 13.72 8.35
CA ASP A 131 -6.66 13.16 7.34
C ASP A 131 -6.93 11.67 7.14
N PHE A 132 -7.18 10.90 8.21
CA PHE A 132 -7.60 9.50 8.10
C PHE A 132 -8.90 9.35 7.30
N HIS A 133 -9.91 10.19 7.55
CA HIS A 133 -11.15 10.14 6.77
C HIS A 133 -10.92 10.37 5.28
N ARG A 134 -9.99 11.26 4.92
CA ARG A 134 -9.62 11.50 3.53
C ARG A 134 -8.81 10.34 2.93
N VAL A 135 -7.94 9.69 3.69
CA VAL A 135 -7.30 8.42 3.30
C VAL A 135 -8.38 7.38 2.99
N HIS A 136 -9.37 7.21 3.85
CA HIS A 136 -10.45 6.25 3.66
C HIS A 136 -11.27 6.55 2.40
N GLN A 137 -11.61 7.83 2.16
CA GLN A 137 -12.28 8.26 0.92
C GLN A 137 -11.45 7.96 -0.33
N LEU A 138 -10.14 8.22 -0.29
CA LEU A 138 -9.23 7.91 -1.39
C LEU A 138 -9.10 6.40 -1.62
N ASN A 139 -9.06 5.60 -0.56
CA ASN A 139 -9.02 4.14 -0.66
C ASN A 139 -10.29 3.57 -1.32
N ALA A 140 -11.47 4.09 -0.96
CA ALA A 140 -12.74 3.66 -1.52
C ALA A 140 -12.84 3.93 -3.04
N ARG A 141 -12.20 5.00 -3.55
CA ARG A 141 -12.22 5.34 -4.98
C ARG A 141 -11.55 4.28 -5.86
N LYS A 142 -10.62 3.47 -5.34
CA LYS A 142 -10.00 2.36 -6.10
C LYS A 142 -11.00 1.32 -6.61
N GLN A 143 -12.21 1.30 -6.05
CA GLN A 143 -13.30 0.41 -6.45
C GLN A 143 -14.17 0.99 -7.58
N GLN A 144 -13.90 2.22 -8.03
CA GLN A 144 -14.56 2.78 -9.21
C GLN A 144 -14.08 2.02 -10.44
N GLU A 145 -15.02 1.56 -11.27
CA GLU A 145 -14.80 0.65 -12.41
C GLU A 145 -13.59 1.05 -13.27
N ASP A 146 -13.56 2.29 -13.76
CA ASP A 146 -12.50 2.76 -14.65
C ASP A 146 -11.13 2.76 -13.97
N LEU A 147 -11.04 3.30 -12.74
CA LEU A 147 -9.80 3.32 -11.98
C LEU A 147 -9.34 1.89 -11.67
N ASN A 148 -10.26 1.02 -11.24
CA ASN A 148 -9.96 -0.37 -10.93
C ASN A 148 -9.38 -1.10 -12.15
N LEU A 149 -9.99 -0.93 -13.33
CA LEU A 149 -9.47 -1.54 -14.56
C LEU A 149 -8.03 -1.10 -14.84
N TYR A 150 -7.74 0.20 -14.77
CA TYR A 150 -6.37 0.68 -15.01
C TYR A 150 -5.37 0.18 -13.95
N LEU A 151 -5.78 0.12 -12.67
CA LEU A 151 -4.96 -0.46 -11.60
C LEU A 151 -4.68 -1.96 -11.86
N SER A 152 -5.66 -2.71 -12.34
CA SER A 152 -5.47 -4.12 -12.75
C SER A 152 -4.43 -4.25 -13.86
N LEU A 153 -4.46 -3.36 -14.88
CA LEU A 153 -3.43 -3.35 -15.92
C LEU A 153 -2.04 -3.05 -15.34
N LEU A 154 -1.93 -2.09 -14.42
CA LEU A 154 -0.66 -1.81 -13.74
C LEU A 154 -0.12 -3.00 -12.93
N ASP A 155 -1.02 -3.85 -12.45
CA ASP A 155 -0.72 -5.10 -11.74
C ASP A 155 -0.50 -6.28 -12.68
N ASP A 156 -0.31 -6.02 -13.98
CA ASP A 156 -0.13 -7.01 -15.05
C ASP A 156 -1.31 -7.99 -15.22
N ILE A 157 -2.51 -7.64 -14.72
CA ILE A 157 -3.73 -8.40 -14.92
C ILE A 157 -4.36 -8.01 -16.25
N ALA A 158 -4.42 -8.95 -17.19
CA ALA A 158 -5.10 -8.77 -18.47
C ALA A 158 -6.62 -8.93 -18.34
N VAL A 159 -7.39 -8.10 -19.04
CA VAL A 159 -8.86 -8.16 -19.08
C VAL A 159 -9.30 -8.35 -20.53
N ASP A 160 -10.00 -9.43 -20.84
CA ASP A 160 -10.39 -9.78 -22.23
C ASP A 160 -9.18 -9.79 -23.20
N ASP A 161 -8.08 -10.42 -22.80
CA ASP A 161 -6.79 -10.46 -23.52
C ASP A 161 -6.15 -9.07 -23.76
N PHE A 162 -6.59 -8.04 -23.04
CA PHE A 162 -6.04 -6.69 -23.08
C PHE A 162 -5.18 -6.42 -21.84
N GLY A 163 -3.86 -6.30 -22.04
CA GLY A 163 -2.90 -6.02 -20.97
C GLY A 163 -2.32 -4.60 -21.02
N LEU A 164 -1.38 -4.31 -20.10
CA LEU A 164 -0.70 -3.01 -20.03
C LEU A 164 0.08 -2.68 -21.30
N SER A 165 0.73 -3.67 -21.91
CA SER A 165 1.47 -3.48 -23.16
C SER A 165 0.56 -3.03 -24.30
N ASP A 166 -0.60 -3.66 -24.48
CA ASP A 166 -1.60 -3.26 -25.48
C ASP A 166 -2.14 -1.86 -25.20
N PHE A 167 -2.33 -1.53 -23.91
CA PHE A 167 -2.76 -0.20 -23.50
C PHE A 167 -1.75 0.87 -23.89
N LEU A 168 -0.46 0.68 -23.56
CA LEU A 168 0.61 1.62 -23.90
C LEU A 168 0.83 1.74 -25.40
N GLU A 169 0.73 0.64 -26.16
CA GLU A 169 0.80 0.69 -27.62
C GLU A 169 -0.31 1.57 -28.21
N ARG A 170 -1.55 1.36 -27.77
CA ARG A 170 -2.70 2.16 -28.25
C ARG A 170 -2.66 3.60 -27.76
N LEU A 171 -2.10 3.86 -26.59
CA LEU A 171 -1.92 5.21 -26.05
C LEU A 171 -0.93 6.03 -26.89
N ASN A 172 -0.04 5.39 -27.66
CA ASN A 172 0.85 6.05 -28.61
C ASN A 172 0.20 6.36 -29.97
N ASP A 173 -1.05 5.95 -30.22
CA ASP A 173 -1.78 6.27 -31.45
C ASP A 173 -2.86 7.35 -31.19
N PRO A 174 -2.64 8.61 -31.60
CA PRO A 174 -3.62 9.69 -31.42
C PRO A 174 -5.02 9.36 -31.96
N LYS A 175 -5.12 8.56 -33.05
CA LYS A 175 -6.43 8.19 -33.61
C LYS A 175 -7.18 7.22 -32.71
N GLN A 176 -6.48 6.36 -31.97
CA GLN A 176 -7.12 5.48 -31.00
C GLN A 176 -7.63 6.28 -29.81
N ILE A 177 -6.84 7.25 -29.34
CA ILE A 177 -7.22 8.19 -28.28
C ILE A 177 -8.48 8.97 -28.68
N GLU A 178 -8.49 9.59 -29.86
CA GLU A 178 -9.66 10.30 -30.40
C GLU A 178 -10.92 9.41 -30.47
N ARG A 179 -10.77 8.16 -30.94
CA ARG A 179 -11.88 7.19 -31.02
C ARG A 179 -12.39 6.75 -29.65
N ALA A 180 -11.51 6.59 -28.68
CA ALA A 180 -11.87 6.27 -27.30
C ALA A 180 -12.66 7.43 -26.69
N LEU A 181 -12.19 8.66 -26.91
CA LEU A 181 -12.78 9.88 -26.36
C LEU A 181 -14.10 10.26 -27.06
N SER A 182 -14.35 9.78 -28.28
CA SER A 182 -15.65 9.95 -28.96
C SER A 182 -16.80 9.09 -28.40
N GLY A 183 -16.61 8.42 -27.25
CA GLY A 183 -17.68 7.72 -26.51
C GLY A 183 -17.96 6.27 -26.96
N ARG A 184 -17.03 5.62 -27.66
CA ARG A 184 -17.15 4.18 -27.97
C ARG A 184 -16.73 3.35 -26.76
N LYS A 185 -17.67 2.58 -26.21
CA LYS A 185 -17.39 1.61 -25.14
C LYS A 185 -16.43 0.54 -25.66
N SER A 186 -15.19 0.57 -25.19
CA SER A 186 -14.15 -0.42 -25.45
C SER A 186 -13.24 -0.51 -24.22
N THR A 187 -12.59 -1.65 -24.01
CA THR A 187 -11.66 -1.86 -22.88
C THR A 187 -10.56 -0.80 -22.86
N PHE A 188 -10.04 -0.41 -24.03
CA PHE A 188 -9.08 0.70 -24.14
C PHE A 188 -9.66 2.04 -23.69
N ALA A 189 -10.90 2.37 -24.05
CA ALA A 189 -11.53 3.61 -23.61
C ALA A 189 -11.73 3.63 -22.09
N THR A 190 -12.23 2.54 -21.51
CA THR A 190 -12.39 2.40 -20.05
C THR A 190 -11.05 2.53 -19.33
N ALA A 191 -10.00 1.87 -19.84
CA ALA A 191 -8.65 1.96 -19.28
C ALA A 191 -8.04 3.37 -19.43
N LEU A 192 -8.35 4.09 -20.51
CA LEU A 192 -7.92 5.47 -20.73
C LEU A 192 -8.57 6.43 -19.71
N PHE A 193 -9.88 6.29 -19.47
CA PHE A 193 -10.54 7.03 -18.38
C PHE A 193 -10.02 6.62 -17.01
N GLY A 194 -9.68 5.34 -16.84
CA GLY A 194 -9.01 4.83 -15.65
C GLY A 194 -7.64 5.46 -15.39
N LEU A 195 -6.83 5.65 -16.43
CA LEU A 195 -5.57 6.38 -16.36
C LEU A 195 -5.80 7.81 -15.87
N PHE A 196 -6.76 8.54 -16.42
CA PHE A 196 -7.05 9.90 -15.95
C PHE A 196 -7.56 9.94 -14.51
N ALA A 197 -8.42 8.99 -14.14
CA ALA A 197 -8.86 8.82 -12.76
C ALA A 197 -7.66 8.54 -11.83
N PHE A 198 -6.69 7.74 -12.27
CA PHE A 198 -5.46 7.45 -11.54
C PHE A 198 -4.57 8.68 -11.37
N LEU A 199 -4.38 9.48 -12.42
CA LEU A 199 -3.62 10.74 -12.34
C LEU A 199 -4.25 11.71 -11.35
N LYS A 200 -5.57 11.89 -11.42
CA LYS A 200 -6.32 12.72 -10.49
C LYS A 200 -6.22 12.18 -9.06
N TRP A 201 -6.41 10.87 -8.87
CA TRP A 201 -6.31 10.20 -7.58
C TRP A 201 -4.91 10.37 -6.96
N SER A 202 -3.86 10.26 -7.78
CA SER A 202 -2.47 10.53 -7.40
C SER A 202 -2.28 11.99 -6.96
N SER A 203 -2.84 12.96 -7.68
CA SER A 203 -2.83 14.37 -7.27
C SER A 203 -3.55 14.60 -5.95
N ASP A 204 -4.68 13.94 -5.70
CA ASP A 204 -5.41 14.07 -4.45
C ASP A 204 -4.62 13.46 -3.27
N ILE A 205 -3.92 12.33 -3.49
CA ILE A 205 -3.00 11.73 -2.52
C ILE A 205 -1.83 12.66 -2.23
N HIS A 206 -1.17 13.18 -3.25
CA HIS A 206 -0.05 14.11 -3.09
C HIS A 206 -0.47 15.37 -2.32
N ALA A 207 -1.63 15.95 -2.63
CA ALA A 207 -2.16 17.10 -1.89
C ALA A 207 -2.44 16.77 -0.41
N LEU A 208 -2.89 15.55 -0.11
CA LEU A 208 -3.02 15.05 1.26
C LEU A 208 -1.66 14.93 1.95
N LEU A 209 -0.65 14.34 1.29
CA LEU A 209 0.70 14.22 1.84
C LEU A 209 1.31 15.60 2.14
N GLU A 210 1.25 16.53 1.19
CA GLU A 210 1.87 17.85 1.35
C GLU A 210 1.27 18.64 2.51
N ARG A 211 -0.05 18.56 2.74
CA ARG A 211 -0.68 19.24 3.87
C ARG A 211 -0.42 18.56 5.22
N THR A 212 -0.11 17.28 5.25
CA THR A 212 0.17 16.55 6.50
C THR A 212 1.56 16.97 6.99
N GLY A 213 1.64 17.78 8.05
CA GLY A 213 2.89 18.43 8.45
C GLY A 213 3.98 17.54 9.07
N ASN A 214 3.71 16.25 9.30
CA ASN A 214 4.64 15.31 9.92
C ASN A 214 5.14 14.29 8.88
N ASP A 215 6.46 14.17 8.70
CA ASP A 215 7.05 13.31 7.67
C ASP A 215 6.79 11.81 7.89
N VAL A 216 6.73 11.35 9.14
CA VAL A 216 6.35 9.96 9.45
C VAL A 216 4.87 9.74 9.13
N ALA A 217 4.01 10.73 9.39
CA ALA A 217 2.59 10.66 9.04
C ALA A 217 2.36 10.62 7.53
N ARG A 218 3.08 11.46 6.77
CA ARG A 218 3.14 11.39 5.30
C ARG A 218 3.55 10.00 4.85
N SER A 219 4.60 9.46 5.45
CA SER A 219 5.12 8.16 5.09
C SER A 219 4.15 7.02 5.37
N VAL A 220 3.46 7.07 6.50
CA VAL A 220 2.39 6.12 6.85
C VAL A 220 1.23 6.19 5.84
N ILE A 221 0.79 7.39 5.45
CA ILE A 221 -0.22 7.56 4.40
C ILE A 221 0.29 7.03 3.06
N TRP A 222 1.54 7.32 2.70
CA TRP A 222 2.12 6.84 1.46
C TRP A 222 2.17 5.32 1.42
N HIS A 223 2.60 4.63 2.49
CA HIS A 223 2.65 3.17 2.53
C HIS A 223 1.28 2.50 2.35
N GLN A 224 0.16 3.20 2.59
CA GLN A 224 -1.18 2.70 2.28
C GLN A 224 -1.47 2.65 0.76
N PHE A 225 -0.81 3.49 -0.03
CA PHE A 225 -1.03 3.63 -1.49
C PHE A 225 0.22 3.30 -2.31
N GLY A 226 1.38 3.19 -1.67
CA GLY A 226 2.71 3.18 -2.25
C GLY A 226 2.94 2.06 -3.23
N TYR A 227 2.27 0.92 -3.02
CA TYR A 227 2.23 -0.21 -3.94
C TYR A 227 2.03 0.23 -5.40
N TRP A 228 1.00 1.03 -5.66
CA TRP A 228 0.65 1.48 -7.01
C TRP A 228 1.68 2.42 -7.61
N PHE A 229 2.36 3.20 -6.78
CA PHE A 229 3.43 4.10 -7.23
C PHE A 229 4.73 3.35 -7.47
N VAL A 230 5.03 2.31 -6.69
CA VAL A 230 6.16 1.41 -6.96
C VAL A 230 5.95 0.70 -8.30
N LEU A 231 4.76 0.15 -8.55
CA LEU A 231 4.41 -0.47 -9.84
C LEU A 231 4.45 0.52 -11.02
N SER A 232 4.15 1.79 -10.77
CA SER A 232 4.17 2.84 -11.80
C SER A 232 5.56 3.45 -12.02
N GLY A 233 6.57 3.09 -11.22
CA GLY A 233 7.91 3.68 -11.27
C GLY A 233 8.79 3.19 -12.42
N GLY A 234 10.05 3.63 -12.43
CA GLY A 234 11.09 3.12 -13.34
C GLY A 234 10.74 3.25 -14.84
N GLN A 235 10.90 2.16 -15.57
CA GLN A 235 10.62 2.11 -17.02
C GLN A 235 9.15 2.39 -17.35
N ARG A 236 8.21 1.94 -16.49
CA ARG A 236 6.76 2.16 -16.68
C ARG A 236 6.38 3.63 -16.58
N TYR A 237 6.96 4.37 -15.63
CA TYR A 237 6.81 5.83 -15.56
C TYR A 237 7.30 6.49 -16.85
N GLY A 238 8.48 6.09 -17.33
CA GLY A 238 9.07 6.64 -18.56
C GLY A 238 8.18 6.41 -19.78
N ALA A 239 7.67 5.19 -19.95
CA ALA A 239 6.74 4.83 -21.03
C ALA A 239 5.44 5.65 -20.94
N LEU A 240 4.82 5.70 -19.76
CA LEU A 240 3.59 6.46 -19.54
C LEU A 240 3.79 7.96 -19.83
N ALA A 241 4.88 8.54 -19.35
CA ALA A 241 5.21 9.94 -19.58
C ALA A 241 5.39 10.24 -21.08
N ALA A 242 6.09 9.39 -21.82
CA ALA A 242 6.27 9.54 -23.26
C ALA A 242 4.94 9.41 -24.04
N CYS A 243 4.08 8.47 -23.63
CA CYS A 243 2.77 8.31 -24.23
C CYS A 243 1.88 9.54 -24.00
N LEU A 244 1.85 10.06 -22.76
CA LEU A 244 1.07 11.25 -22.40
C LEU A 244 1.58 12.52 -23.09
N ASP A 245 2.90 12.66 -23.27
CA ASP A 245 3.49 13.76 -24.04
C ASP A 245 3.11 13.67 -25.53
N SER A 246 3.15 12.47 -26.10
CA SER A 246 2.73 12.23 -27.50
C SER A 246 1.23 12.44 -27.71
N ALA A 247 0.42 12.15 -26.70
CA ALA A 247 -1.04 12.34 -26.71
C ALA A 247 -1.47 13.79 -26.43
N ARG A 248 -0.55 14.66 -26.03
CA ARG A 248 -0.85 16.00 -25.50
C ARG A 248 -1.71 16.85 -26.43
N ASP A 249 -1.40 16.86 -27.73
CA ASP A 249 -2.14 17.65 -28.70
C ASP A 249 -3.58 17.14 -28.89
N ALA A 250 -3.77 15.82 -28.92
CA ALA A 250 -5.09 15.21 -29.03
C ALA A 250 -5.94 15.49 -27.79
N LEU A 251 -5.33 15.43 -26.59
CA LEU A 251 -5.99 15.76 -25.33
C LEU A 251 -6.32 17.26 -25.24
N GLY A 252 -5.43 18.14 -25.70
CA GLY A 252 -5.66 19.58 -25.74
C GLY A 252 -6.81 20.00 -26.66
N GLN A 253 -7.00 19.33 -27.80
CA GLN A 253 -8.15 19.57 -28.68
C GLN A 253 -9.49 19.21 -28.01
N LEU A 254 -9.50 18.18 -27.17
CA LEU A 254 -10.68 17.79 -26.42
C LEU A 254 -11.01 18.74 -25.28
N ALA A 255 -10.01 19.30 -24.59
CA ALA A 255 -10.21 20.35 -23.59
C ALA A 255 -10.99 21.54 -24.17
N GLN A 256 -10.63 21.95 -25.39
CA GLN A 256 -11.31 23.05 -26.12
C GLN A 256 -12.76 22.72 -26.48
N SER A 257 -13.11 21.44 -26.57
CA SER A 257 -14.48 20.96 -26.81
C SER A 257 -15.32 20.79 -25.55
N GLY A 258 -14.80 21.19 -24.37
CA GLY A 258 -15.47 21.05 -23.08
C GLY A 258 -15.09 19.78 -22.30
N GLY A 259 -13.99 19.12 -22.67
CA GLY A 259 -13.41 18.02 -21.89
C GLY A 259 -12.79 18.51 -20.58
N GLU A 260 -12.75 17.63 -19.57
CA GLU A 260 -12.29 17.96 -18.22
C GLU A 260 -10.77 18.09 -18.06
N ILE A 261 -9.96 17.74 -19.07
CA ILE A 261 -8.50 17.61 -18.95
C ILE A 261 -7.81 18.56 -19.92
N ASP A 262 -7.00 19.47 -19.39
CA ASP A 262 -6.16 20.38 -20.19
C ASP A 262 -4.67 19.94 -20.22
N ALA A 263 -3.90 20.44 -21.20
CA ALA A 263 -2.49 20.10 -21.34
C ALA A 263 -1.61 20.54 -20.14
N PRO A 264 -1.77 21.74 -19.56
CA PRO A 264 -1.10 22.13 -18.31
C PRO A 264 -1.35 21.16 -17.14
N GLU A 265 -2.53 20.55 -17.09
CA GLU A 265 -2.89 19.60 -16.05
C GLU A 265 -2.11 18.28 -16.18
N ILE A 266 -1.80 17.85 -17.40
CA ILE A 266 -0.95 16.67 -17.65
C ILE A 266 0.45 16.88 -17.08
N ASP A 267 1.07 18.05 -17.30
CA ASP A 267 2.40 18.36 -16.76
C ASP A 267 2.39 18.32 -15.23
N ARG A 268 1.35 18.87 -14.61
CA ARG A 268 1.14 18.81 -13.16
C ARG A 268 1.02 17.37 -12.68
N TYR A 269 0.25 16.54 -13.37
CA TYR A 269 0.08 15.13 -13.02
C TYR A 269 1.38 14.33 -13.15
N LEU A 270 2.17 14.57 -14.20
CA LEU A 270 3.47 13.91 -14.39
C LEU A 270 4.50 14.32 -13.34
N ALA A 271 4.49 15.58 -12.91
CA ALA A 271 5.32 16.05 -11.80
C ALA A 271 4.92 15.37 -10.48
N VAL A 272 3.62 15.33 -10.18
CA VAL A 272 3.09 14.62 -9.00
C VAL A 272 3.47 13.14 -9.00
N LEU A 273 3.28 12.44 -10.12
CA LEU A 273 3.66 11.03 -10.23
C LEU A 273 5.15 10.82 -10.01
N ARG A 274 6.00 11.70 -10.54
CA ARG A 274 7.44 11.64 -10.29
C ARG A 274 7.78 11.74 -8.81
N GLU A 275 7.10 12.61 -8.08
CA GLU A 275 7.31 12.75 -6.64
C GLU A 275 6.79 11.52 -5.87
N LEU A 276 5.60 11.01 -6.21
CA LEU A 276 5.00 9.86 -5.54
C LEU A 276 5.72 8.52 -5.82
N THR A 277 6.33 8.39 -7.00
CA THR A 277 7.18 7.24 -7.37
C THR A 277 8.59 7.34 -6.77
N SER A 278 8.96 8.47 -6.19
CA SER A 278 10.24 8.63 -5.50
C SER A 278 10.22 8.03 -4.10
N HIS A 279 11.40 7.66 -3.59
CA HIS A 279 11.56 7.16 -2.21
C HIS A 279 11.30 8.21 -1.11
N ARG A 280 11.07 9.48 -1.48
CA ARG A 280 10.93 10.61 -0.54
C ARG A 280 9.86 10.36 0.51
N TYR A 281 8.70 9.85 0.11
CA TYR A 281 7.59 9.61 1.02
C TYR A 281 7.70 8.26 1.75
N GLY A 282 8.30 7.23 1.17
CA GLY A 282 8.44 5.92 1.82
C GLY A 282 9.49 5.89 2.95
N ALA A 283 10.59 6.63 2.78
CA ALA A 283 11.78 6.52 3.64
C ALA A 283 11.60 6.86 5.14
N PRO A 284 10.77 7.86 5.54
CA PRO A 284 10.67 8.23 6.95
C PRO A 284 10.15 7.11 7.86
N LEU A 285 9.11 6.38 7.46
CA LEU A 285 8.59 5.25 8.24
C LEU A 285 9.60 4.10 8.28
N GLU A 286 10.19 3.76 7.14
CA GLU A 286 11.21 2.70 7.05
C GLU A 286 12.41 2.97 7.97
N THR A 287 12.86 4.22 8.00
CA THR A 287 13.95 4.67 8.88
C THR A 287 13.56 4.51 10.34
N ARG A 288 12.36 4.98 10.72
CA ARG A 288 11.85 4.86 12.09
C ARG A 288 11.74 3.40 12.54
N ILE A 289 11.23 2.51 11.69
CA ILE A 289 11.10 1.08 12.00
C ILE A 289 12.48 0.46 12.20
N ARG A 290 13.46 0.82 11.36
CA ARG A 290 14.84 0.36 11.51
C ARG A 290 15.46 0.82 12.82
N GLU A 291 15.26 2.09 13.19
CA GLU A 291 15.73 2.65 14.46
C GLU A 291 15.09 1.94 15.67
N GLN A 292 13.78 1.66 15.61
CA GLN A 292 13.10 0.89 16.66
C GLN A 292 13.66 -0.53 16.80
N ALA A 293 13.90 -1.22 15.67
CA ALA A 293 14.47 -2.56 15.67
C ALA A 293 15.89 -2.58 16.28
N LEU A 294 16.74 -1.60 15.91
CA LEU A 294 18.07 -1.46 16.50
C LEU A 294 18.01 -1.13 17.99
N GLY A 295 17.12 -0.24 18.40
CA GLY A 295 16.92 0.11 19.81
C GLY A 295 16.54 -1.10 20.66
N LEU A 296 15.64 -1.94 20.17
CA LEU A 296 15.26 -3.20 20.82
C LEU A 296 16.45 -4.17 20.93
N GLN A 297 17.23 -4.33 19.86
CA GLN A 297 18.43 -5.17 19.88
C GLN A 297 19.44 -4.72 20.95
N TYR A 298 19.71 -3.41 21.03
CA TYR A 298 20.61 -2.87 22.07
C TYR A 298 20.07 -3.06 23.49
N GLN A 299 18.75 -2.91 23.69
CA GLN A 299 18.12 -3.17 25.00
C GLN A 299 18.21 -4.65 25.40
N THR A 300 17.94 -5.57 24.48
CA THR A 300 18.06 -7.02 24.73
C THR A 300 19.51 -7.40 25.04
N LEU A 301 20.48 -6.86 24.30
CA LEU A 301 21.90 -7.07 24.58
C LEU A 301 22.30 -6.51 25.96
N ALA A 302 21.85 -5.31 26.32
CA ALA A 302 22.13 -4.72 27.62
C ALA A 302 21.55 -5.55 28.79
N LEU A 303 20.32 -6.07 28.65
CA LEU A 303 19.73 -6.98 29.63
C LEU A 303 20.50 -8.30 29.73
N ALA A 304 20.85 -8.91 28.60
CA ALA A 304 21.66 -10.13 28.58
C ALA A 304 23.04 -9.93 29.21
N LEU A 305 23.67 -8.77 29.02
CA LEU A 305 24.95 -8.43 29.64
C LEU A 305 24.82 -8.15 31.14
N ASN A 306 23.68 -7.64 31.62
CA ASN A 306 23.43 -7.39 33.04
C ASN A 306 23.11 -8.68 33.83
N ASP A 307 22.50 -9.68 33.18
CA ASP A 307 22.21 -10.98 33.79
C ASP A 307 23.44 -11.90 33.88
N ILE A 308 24.52 -11.56 33.18
CA ILE A 308 25.81 -12.24 33.33
C ILE A 308 26.49 -11.68 34.59
N SER A 309 26.61 -12.50 35.63
CA SER A 309 27.43 -12.16 36.80
C SER A 309 28.89 -12.09 36.38
N TRP A 310 29.40 -10.89 36.12
CA TRP A 310 30.79 -10.67 35.74
C TRP A 310 31.71 -10.97 36.93
N GLY A 311 32.29 -12.16 36.95
CA GLY A 311 33.57 -12.40 37.63
C GLY A 311 34.66 -11.50 37.02
N PRO A 312 35.76 -11.24 37.74
CA PRO A 312 36.66 -10.15 37.40
C PRO A 312 37.30 -10.35 36.02
N THR A 313 37.07 -9.38 35.13
CA THR A 313 37.79 -9.09 33.87
C THR A 313 37.69 -10.13 32.75
N LEU A 314 36.65 -9.99 31.91
CA LEU A 314 36.69 -10.41 30.51
C LEU A 314 36.11 -9.31 29.64
N SER A 315 36.94 -8.69 28.78
CA SER A 315 36.49 -7.77 27.75
C SER A 315 35.89 -8.55 26.58
N VAL A 316 34.57 -8.50 26.41
CA VAL A 316 33.90 -9.11 25.25
C VAL A 316 33.74 -8.06 24.16
N SER A 317 34.39 -8.27 23.02
CA SER A 317 34.10 -7.53 21.78
C SER A 317 32.98 -8.27 21.05
N VAL A 318 31.78 -7.71 21.04
CA VAL A 318 30.66 -8.22 20.25
C VAL A 318 30.80 -7.67 18.82
N ALA A 319 31.12 -8.53 17.88
CA ALA A 319 30.99 -8.23 16.45
C ALA A 319 29.50 -8.34 16.08
N LEU A 320 28.82 -7.20 15.93
CA LEU A 320 27.46 -7.16 15.41
C LEU A 320 27.54 -7.20 13.88
N GLU A 321 27.26 -8.36 13.29
CA GLU A 321 26.95 -8.44 11.86
C GLU A 321 25.51 -7.95 11.64
N PRO A 322 25.27 -6.94 10.77
CA PRO A 322 23.92 -6.46 10.51
C PRO A 322 23.18 -7.45 9.61
N THR A 323 22.47 -8.42 10.19
CA THR A 323 21.76 -9.48 9.43
C THR A 323 20.33 -9.11 9.01
N ILE A 324 19.95 -7.83 8.99
CA ILE A 324 18.64 -7.40 8.48
C ILE A 324 18.86 -6.38 7.37
N GLN A 325 19.11 -6.87 6.15
CA GLN A 325 18.73 -6.08 4.99
C GLN A 325 17.24 -6.31 4.78
N PRO A 326 16.39 -5.27 4.91
CA PRO A 326 15.02 -5.40 4.44
C PRO A 326 15.10 -5.72 2.95
N LYS A 327 14.58 -6.87 2.52
CA LYS A 327 14.08 -7.03 1.16
C LYS A 327 12.87 -6.09 1.04
N LEU A 328 13.14 -4.79 0.95
CA LEU A 328 12.17 -3.86 0.44
C LEU A 328 11.88 -4.30 -0.99
N LEU A 329 10.62 -4.13 -1.40
CA LEU A 329 10.13 -4.24 -2.78
C LEU A 329 10.79 -3.13 -3.65
N LEU A 330 12.11 -3.06 -3.64
CA LEU A 330 12.87 -2.48 -4.73
C LEU A 330 12.72 -3.51 -5.84
N GLY A 331 11.92 -3.14 -6.85
CA GLY A 331 11.82 -3.90 -8.07
C GLY A 331 13.21 -4.37 -8.50
N HIS A 332 13.29 -5.64 -8.89
CA HIS A 332 14.46 -6.16 -9.57
C HIS A 332 14.85 -5.14 -10.65
N GLU A 333 16.05 -4.56 -10.51
CA GLU A 333 16.71 -3.88 -11.62
C GLU A 333 16.96 -4.95 -12.68
N ASP A 334 16.06 -5.01 -13.66
CA ASP A 334 16.31 -5.61 -14.98
C ASP A 334 16.90 -4.55 -15.93
#